data_AF-A0A371QWB4-F1
#
_entry.id   AF-A0A371QWB4-F1
#
_cell.length_a   1.000
_cell.length_b   1.000
_cell.length_c   1.000
_cell.angle_alpha   90.00
_cell.angle_beta   90.00
_cell.angle_gamma   90.00
#
_symmetry.space_group_name_H-M   'P 1'
#
loop_
_entity.id
_entity.type
_entity.pdbx_description
1 polymer ?
#
loop_
_entity_poly.entity_id
_entity_poly.type
_entity_poly.pdbx_seq_one_letter_code
_entity_poly.pdbx_strand_id
1 'polypeptide(L)'
;MRKIFISAYNGDALLYTHLFNVGEALSAIHKAARRAGKLEVYPLLKKRLLGDVRRLTRLGAMRLLPLTIGQVLEASKYVERHGLYIADALQIVSAIQTNSALITGDGRLCNAARLEGIECKFV
;
A
#
# COMPACT_ATOMS: atom_id res chain seq x y z
N MET A 1 -0.99 11.30 0.43
CA MET A 1 -0.88 10.45 -0.78
C MET A 1 -0.34 11.12 -2.06
N ARG A 2 -0.97 12.14 -2.65
CA ARG A 2 -0.54 12.71 -3.96
C ARG A 2 0.95 13.11 -4.03
N LYS A 3 1.48 13.76 -2.99
CA LYS A 3 2.88 14.21 -2.93
C LYS A 3 3.89 13.06 -3.06
N ILE A 4 3.56 11.88 -2.53
CA ILE A 4 4.42 10.68 -2.60
C ILE A 4 4.53 10.16 -4.02
N PHE A 5 3.41 10.11 -4.74
CA PHE A 5 3.41 9.70 -6.15
C PHE A 5 4.18 10.70 -7.02
N ILE A 6 4.07 12.01 -6.74
CA ILE A 6 4.85 13.03 -7.45
C ILE A 6 6.34 12.86 -7.17
N SER A 7 6.73 12.68 -5.91
CA SER A 7 8.13 12.41 -5.53
C SER A 7 8.69 11.17 -6.25
N ALA A 8 7.90 10.09 -6.35
CA ALA A 8 8.30 8.91 -7.12
C ALA A 8 8.44 9.19 -8.62
N TYR A 9 7.53 9.97 -9.21
CA TYR A 9 7.62 10.37 -10.62
C TYR A 9 8.85 11.24 -10.92
N ASN A 10 9.29 12.05 -9.95
CA ASN A 10 10.48 12.87 -10.08
C ASN A 10 11.79 12.09 -9.89
N GLY A 11 11.72 10.84 -9.40
CA GLY A 11 12.89 10.04 -9.04
C GLY A 11 13.41 10.29 -7.62
N ASP A 12 12.72 11.11 -6.82
CA ASP A 12 13.11 11.43 -5.44
C ASP A 12 12.76 10.31 -4.44
N ALA A 13 11.94 9.34 -4.86
CA ALA A 13 11.52 8.22 -4.02
C ALA A 13 11.30 6.94 -4.84
N LEU A 14 11.54 5.80 -4.20
CA LEU A 14 11.17 4.48 -4.69
C LEU A 14 10.00 3.94 -3.87
N LEU A 15 8.91 3.58 -4.54
CA LEU A 15 7.73 3.01 -3.89
C LEU A 15 7.77 1.48 -3.87
N TYR A 16 7.39 0.88 -2.76
CA TYR A 16 7.18 -0.56 -2.64
C TYR A 16 5.71 -0.83 -2.33
N THR A 17 5.12 -1.81 -3.01
CA THR A 17 3.73 -2.21 -2.73
C THR A 17 3.46 -3.62 -3.23
N HIS A 18 2.50 -4.33 -2.61
CA HIS A 18 2.01 -5.59 -3.16
C HIS A 18 0.93 -5.33 -4.22
N LEU A 19 0.81 -6.24 -5.19
CA LEU A 19 -0.36 -6.26 -6.08
C LEU A 19 -1.67 -6.40 -5.30
N PHE A 20 -1.63 -7.05 -4.13
CA PHE A 20 -2.76 -7.13 -3.20
C PHE A 20 -3.26 -5.73 -2.79
N ASN A 21 -2.37 -4.81 -2.40
CA ASN A 21 -2.76 -3.45 -1.99
C ASN A 21 -3.35 -2.64 -3.16
N VAL A 22 -2.91 -2.90 -4.40
CA VAL A 22 -3.55 -2.29 -5.59
C VAL A 22 -5.00 -2.79 -5.72
N GLY A 23 -5.24 -4.08 -5.46
CA GLY A 23 -6.58 -4.67 -5.41
C GLY A 23 -7.46 -4.10 -4.29
N GLU A 24 -6.90 -3.88 -3.11
CA GLU A 24 -7.61 -3.21 -2.00
C GLU A 24 -8.00 -1.78 -2.36
N ALA A 25 -7.09 -1.03 -2.96
CA ALA A 25 -7.37 0.33 -3.43
C ALA A 25 -8.50 0.35 -4.47
N LEU A 26 -8.49 -0.56 -5.44
CA LEU A 26 -9.59 -0.71 -6.41
C LEU A 26 -10.92 -1.01 -5.73
N SER A 27 -10.91 -1.91 -4.75
CA SER A 27 -12.10 -2.28 -3.98
C SER A 27 -12.64 -1.09 -3.18
N ALA A 28 -11.76 -0.32 -2.55
CA ALA A 28 -12.13 0.89 -1.81
C ALA A 28 -12.72 1.97 -2.73
N ILE A 29 -12.10 2.22 -3.89
CA ILE A 29 -12.62 3.16 -4.90
C ILE A 29 -13.99 2.72 -5.40
N HIS A 30 -14.17 1.43 -5.71
CA HIS A 30 -15.47 0.90 -6.14
C HIS A 30 -16.55 1.07 -5.07
N LYS A 31 -16.25 0.70 -3.81
CA LYS A 31 -17.18 0.89 -2.67
C LYS A 31 -17.54 2.37 -2.48
N ALA A 32 -16.56 3.27 -2.62
CA ALA A 32 -16.81 4.71 -2.53
C ALA A 32 -17.71 5.22 -3.66
N ALA A 33 -17.44 4.83 -4.91
CA ALA A 33 -18.26 5.19 -6.07
C ALA A 33 -19.70 4.70 -5.92
N ARG A 34 -19.91 3.46 -5.44
CA ARG A 34 -21.25 2.92 -5.14
C ARG A 34 -21.96 3.75 -4.08
N ARG A 35 -21.31 4.06 -2.96
CA ARG A 35 -21.91 4.87 -1.87
C ARG A 35 -22.26 6.28 -2.33
N ALA A 36 -21.49 6.85 -3.24
CA ALA A 36 -21.73 8.17 -3.79
C ALA A 36 -22.78 8.19 -4.92
N GLY A 37 -23.30 7.03 -5.36
CA GLY A 37 -24.19 6.94 -6.52
C GLY A 37 -23.53 7.29 -7.85
N LYS A 38 -22.19 7.17 -7.95
CA LYS A 38 -21.38 7.59 -9.11
C LYS A 38 -20.57 6.43 -9.70
N LEU A 39 -21.23 5.28 -9.89
CA LEU A 39 -20.56 4.05 -10.33
C LEU A 39 -19.98 4.18 -11.75
N GLU A 40 -20.56 5.02 -12.59
CA GLU A 40 -20.10 5.36 -13.94
C GLU A 40 -18.68 5.95 -13.99
N VAL A 41 -18.20 6.53 -12.88
CA VAL A 41 -16.84 7.09 -12.78
C VAL A 41 -15.79 6.02 -12.49
N TYR A 42 -16.19 4.85 -11.96
CA TYR A 42 -15.26 3.80 -11.53
C TYR A 42 -14.33 3.28 -12.65
N PRO A 43 -14.80 3.01 -13.89
CA PRO A 43 -13.91 2.55 -14.97
C PRO A 43 -12.77 3.52 -15.25
N LEU A 44 -13.04 4.84 -15.22
CA LEU A 44 -12.02 5.87 -15.40
C LEU A 44 -11.00 5.85 -14.25
N LEU A 45 -11.45 5.76 -13.00
CA LEU A 45 -10.57 5.72 -11.82
C LEU A 45 -9.70 4.45 -11.80
N LYS A 46 -10.29 3.30 -12.11
CA LYS A 46 -9.56 2.03 -12.27
C LYS A 46 -8.48 2.15 -13.34
N LYS A 47 -8.82 2.70 -14.52
CA LYS A 47 -7.85 2.90 -15.61
C LYS A 47 -6.70 3.81 -15.19
N ARG A 48 -6.99 4.90 -14.47
CA ARG A 48 -5.98 5.83 -13.96
C ARG A 48 -5.03 5.16 -12.95
N LEU A 49 -5.57 4.50 -11.92
CA LEU A 49 -4.75 3.83 -10.90
C LEU A 49 -3.84 2.76 -11.53
N LEU A 50 -4.39 1.88 -12.36
CA LEU A 50 -3.60 0.82 -13.01
C LEU A 50 -2.59 1.41 -14.01
N GLY A 51 -2.94 2.50 -14.69
CA GLY A 51 -2.04 3.23 -15.56
C GLY A 51 -0.84 3.81 -14.80
N ASP A 52 -1.08 4.40 -13.62
CA ASP A 52 -0.03 4.98 -12.80
C ASP A 52 0.89 3.90 -12.20
N VAL A 53 0.32 2.81 -11.68
CA VAL A 53 1.09 1.64 -11.21
C VAL A 53 1.98 1.10 -12.33
N ARG A 54 1.41 0.81 -13.51
CA ARG A 54 2.18 0.32 -14.67
C ARG A 54 3.29 1.28 -15.07
N ARG A 55 2.99 2.59 -15.11
CA ARG A 55 3.96 3.62 -15.50
C ARG A 55 5.12 3.68 -14.50
N LEU A 56 4.83 3.76 -13.20
CA LEU A 56 5.84 3.84 -12.15
C LEU A 56 6.71 2.59 -12.09
N THR A 57 6.13 1.40 -12.24
CA THR A 57 6.89 0.15 -12.30
C THR A 57 7.83 0.13 -13.50
N ARG A 58 7.37 0.55 -14.68
CA ARG A 58 8.20 0.62 -15.89
C ARG A 58 9.33 1.64 -15.79
N LEU A 59 9.10 2.75 -15.10
CA LEU A 59 10.13 3.76 -14.83
C LEU A 59 11.12 3.34 -13.73
N GLY A 60 10.87 2.21 -13.06
CA GLY A 60 11.67 1.77 -11.93
C GLY A 60 11.42 2.55 -10.63
N ALA A 61 10.45 3.46 -10.61
CA ALA A 61 10.04 4.27 -9.46
C ALA A 61 9.04 3.55 -8.53
N MET A 62 8.59 2.35 -8.92
CA MET A 62 7.80 1.45 -8.06
C MET A 62 8.27 0.00 -8.22
N ARG A 63 8.35 -0.74 -7.12
CA ARG A 63 8.57 -2.18 -7.08
C ARG A 63 7.31 -2.87 -6.58
N LEU A 64 6.81 -3.79 -7.40
CA LEU A 64 5.73 -4.68 -7.00
C LEU A 64 6.34 -5.88 -6.27
N LEU A 65 6.01 -6.01 -4.98
CA LEU A 65 6.46 -7.13 -4.18
C LEU A 65 5.60 -8.37 -4.46
N PRO A 66 6.21 -9.57 -4.52
CA PRO A 66 5.45 -10.81 -4.57
C PRO A 66 4.74 -11.02 -3.23
N LEU A 67 3.59 -11.71 -3.26
CA LEU A 67 2.94 -12.22 -2.06
C LEU A 67 3.23 -13.71 -1.94
N THR A 68 4.09 -14.07 -1.00
CA THR A 68 4.52 -15.46 -0.77
C THR A 68 3.89 -16.03 0.50
N ILE A 69 3.80 -17.36 0.60
CA ILE A 69 3.35 -18.05 1.82
C ILE A 69 4.19 -17.62 3.03
N GLY A 70 5.51 -17.52 2.85
CA GLY A 70 6.43 -17.08 3.90
C GLY A 70 6.12 -15.67 4.42
N GLN A 71 5.78 -14.72 3.56
CA GLN A 71 5.39 -13.38 4.00
C GLN A 71 4.06 -13.37 4.75
N VAL A 72 3.11 -14.21 4.37
CA VAL A 72 1.82 -14.33 5.09
C VAL A 72 2.03 -14.91 6.48
N LEU A 73 2.84 -15.97 6.61
CA LEU A 73 3.19 -16.56 7.90
C LEU A 73 4.02 -15.60 8.77
N GLU A 74 4.91 -14.81 8.18
CA GLU A 74 5.64 -13.79 8.92
C GLU A 74 4.71 -12.67 9.38
N ALA A 75 3.76 -12.25 8.54
CA ALA A 75 2.78 -11.22 8.86
C ALA A 75 1.85 -11.65 10.01
N SER A 76 1.53 -12.94 10.15
CA SER A 76 0.64 -13.41 11.23
C SER A 76 1.18 -13.07 12.62
N LYS A 77 2.51 -13.04 12.80
CA LYS A 77 3.13 -12.62 14.06
C LYS A 77 2.75 -11.20 14.46
N TYR A 78 2.62 -10.29 13.49
CA TYR A 78 2.22 -8.90 13.74
C TYR A 78 0.71 -8.77 13.91
N VAL A 79 -0.08 -9.67 13.32
CA VAL A 79 -1.51 -9.80 13.64
C VAL A 79 -1.68 -10.17 15.12
N GLU A 80 -0.96 -11.18 15.60
CA GLU A 80 -1.04 -11.63 17.00
C GLU A 80 -0.56 -10.55 17.98
N ARG A 81 0.53 -9.85 17.68
CA ARG A 81 1.10 -8.82 18.56
C ARG A 81 0.27 -7.53 18.62
N HIS A 82 -0.32 -7.11 17.50
CA HIS A 82 -0.95 -5.77 17.38
C HIS A 82 -2.45 -5.80 17.06
N GLY A 83 -3.01 -7.00 16.82
CA GLY A 83 -4.41 -7.20 16.42
C GLY A 83 -4.76 -6.58 15.07
N LEU A 84 -3.77 -6.43 14.18
CA LEU A 84 -3.96 -5.86 12.84
C LEU A 84 -4.68 -6.83 11.91
N TYR A 85 -5.28 -6.32 10.83
CA TYR A 85 -5.66 -7.19 9.73
C TYR A 85 -4.40 -7.76 9.05
N ILE A 86 -4.50 -8.96 8.49
CA ILE A 86 -3.37 -9.62 7.81
C ILE A 86 -2.79 -8.76 6.67
N ALA A 87 -3.65 -8.00 5.98
CA ALA A 87 -3.24 -7.08 4.93
C ALA A 87 -2.35 -5.94 5.43
N ASP A 88 -2.68 -5.37 6.60
CA ASP A 88 -1.90 -4.31 7.24
C ASP A 88 -0.60 -4.86 7.81
N ALA A 89 -0.64 -6.05 8.42
CA ALA A 89 0.54 -6.74 8.92
C ALA A 89 1.54 -7.09 7.79
N LEU A 90 1.06 -7.42 6.59
CA LEU A 90 1.92 -7.60 5.42
C LEU A 90 2.70 -6.33 5.05
N GLN A 91 2.13 -5.14 5.29
CA GLN A 91 2.84 -3.88 5.03
C GLN A 91 4.02 -3.68 5.99
N ILE A 92 3.91 -4.13 7.25
CA ILE A 92 5.02 -4.13 8.22
C ILE A 92 6.15 -5.04 7.73
N VAL A 93 5.83 -6.28 7.37
CA VAL A 93 6.81 -7.24 6.81
C VAL A 93 7.50 -6.65 5.58
N SER A 94 6.74 -5.99 4.71
CA SER A 94 7.27 -5.37 3.49
C SER A 94 8.24 -4.23 3.79
N ALA A 95 7.90 -3.37 4.74
CA ALA A 95 8.73 -2.25 5.15
C ALA A 95 10.07 -2.73 5.72
N ILE A 96 10.06 -3.79 6.55
CA ILE A 96 11.27 -4.42 7.08
C ILE A 96 12.11 -5.00 5.93
N GLN A 97 11.51 -5.81 5.06
CA GLN A 97 12.22 -6.48 3.95
C GLN A 97 12.88 -5.49 2.98
N THR A 98 12.30 -4.31 2.82
CA THR A 98 12.76 -3.28 1.89
C THR A 98 13.57 -2.18 2.59
N ASN A 99 13.74 -2.27 3.92
CA ASN A 99 14.31 -1.21 4.75
C ASN A 99 13.72 0.18 4.42
N SER A 100 12.39 0.26 4.34
CA SER A 100 11.68 1.47 3.92
C SER A 100 10.72 1.97 4.99
N ALA A 101 10.42 3.28 4.93
CA ALA A 101 9.38 3.86 5.76
C ALA A 101 7.99 3.36 5.31
N LEU A 102 7.12 3.06 6.29
CA LEU A 102 5.73 2.70 6.02
C LEU A 102 4.90 3.98 5.85
N ILE A 103 4.07 4.01 4.80
CA ILE A 103 3.15 5.13 4.55
C ILE A 103 1.72 4.60 4.60
N THR A 104 0.91 5.15 5.51
CA THR A 104 -0.48 4.72 5.67
C THR A 104 -1.38 5.85 6.17
N GLY A 105 -2.66 5.78 5.81
CA GLY A 105 -3.72 6.61 6.41
C GLY A 105 -4.39 5.94 7.62
N ASP A 106 -3.91 4.78 8.06
CA ASP A 106 -4.40 4.07 9.24
C ASP A 106 -3.47 4.33 10.44
N GLY A 107 -4.02 4.98 11.48
CA GLY A 107 -3.24 5.37 12.66
C GLY A 107 -2.84 4.17 13.52
N ARG A 108 -3.66 3.11 13.54
CA ARG A 108 -3.37 1.88 14.27
C ARG A 108 -2.20 1.14 13.62
N LEU A 109 -2.21 1.00 12.30
CA LEU A 109 -1.08 0.43 11.57
C LEU A 109 0.18 1.27 11.76
N CYS A 110 0.08 2.60 11.68
CA CYS A 110 1.25 3.46 11.81
C CYS A 110 1.88 3.36 13.21
N ASN A 111 1.07 3.24 14.25
CA ASN A 111 1.55 3.03 15.62
C ASN A 111 2.20 1.65 15.76
N ALA A 112 1.58 0.59 15.24
CA ALA A 112 2.16 -0.75 15.24
C ALA A 112 3.52 -0.80 14.53
N ALA A 113 3.64 -0.14 13.37
CA ALA A 113 4.91 -0.05 12.64
C ALA A 113 6.01 0.63 13.48
N ARG A 114 5.68 1.72 14.18
CA ARG A 114 6.64 2.42 15.07
C ARG A 114 7.07 1.57 16.25
N LEU A 115 6.15 0.78 16.84
CA LEU A 115 6.47 -0.16 17.92
C LEU A 115 7.43 -1.27 17.46
N GLU A 116 7.40 -1.62 16.17
CA GLU A 116 8.32 -2.56 15.52
C GLU A 116 9.61 -1.87 15.00
N GLY A 117 9.85 -0.60 15.37
CA GLY A 117 11.05 0.14 14.99
C GLY A 117 11.08 0.69 13.56
N ILE A 118 9.94 0.67 12.86
CA ILE A 118 9.83 1.13 11.47
C ILE A 118 9.42 2.60 11.45
N GLU A 119 10.12 3.43 10.67
CA GLU A 119 9.67 4.80 10.40
C GLU A 119 8.29 4.76 9.75
N CYS A 120 7.30 5.46 10.32
CA CYS A 120 5.97 5.57 9.72
C CYS A 120 5.55 7.02 9.46
N LYS A 121 5.13 7.28 8.21
CA LYS A 121 4.54 8.53 7.74
C LYS A 121 3.03 8.37 7.61
N PHE A 122 2.29 9.00 8.54
CA PHE A 122 0.83 9.03 8.53
C PHE A 122 0.33 10.10 7.54
N VAL A 123 -0.62 9.77 6.66
CA VAL A 123 -1.04 10.64 5.51
C VAL A 123 -2.53 10.69 5.23
#